data_AF-A0A0M3HHE5-F1
#
_entry.id   AF-A0A0M3HHE5-F1
#
_cell.length_a   1.000
_cell.length_b   1.000
_cell.length_c   1.000
_cell.angle_alpha   90.00
_cell.angle_beta   90.00
_cell.angle_gamma   90.00
#
_symmetry.space_group_name_H-M   'P 1'
#
loop_
_entity.id
_entity.type
_entity.pdbx_description
1 polymer ?
#
loop_
_entity_poly.entity_id
_entity_poly.type
_entity_poly.pdbx_seq_one_letter_code
_entity_poly.pdbx_strand_id
1 'polypeptide(L)' 'MAQSLQEGRLLLILSWLRLAFIPLLVLCNVHPRSHTSTLFYSDNVFILLMGIFAVSNGLLFTAASISATRKVEDDL' A
#
# COMPACT_ATOMS: atom_id res chain seq x y z
N MET A 1 4.65 20.96 14.87
CA MET A 1 5.07 19.73 15.58
C MET A 1 3.96 18.68 15.67
N ALA A 2 2.70 19.02 15.95
CA ALA A 2 1.61 18.03 16.00
C ALA A 2 1.24 17.39 14.64
N GLN A 3 1.41 18.12 13.53
CA GLN A 3 1.08 17.59 12.20
C GLN A 3 2.07 16.51 11.73
N SER A 4 3.39 16.67 11.93
CA SER A 4 4.39 15.69 11.47
C SER A 4 4.26 14.30 12.14
N LEU A 5 3.76 14.24 13.39
CA LEU A 5 3.53 12.98 14.09
C LEU A 5 2.27 12.25 13.60
N GLN A 6 1.24 13.01 13.19
CA GLN A 6 0.04 12.45 12.56
C GLN A 6 0.34 11.87 11.17
N GLU A 7 1.15 12.57 10.37
CA GLU A 7 1.59 12.11 9.05
C GLU A 7 2.36 10.79 9.17
N GLY A 8 3.33 10.69 10.11
CA GLY A 8 4.09 9.46 10.35
C GLY A 8 3.21 8.27 10.76
N ARG A 9 2.21 8.50 11.62
CA ARG A 9 1.26 7.45 12.03
C ARG A 9 0.34 7.03 10.88
N LEU A 10 -0.10 7.98 10.06
CA LEU A 10 -0.90 7.71 8.87
C LEU A 10 -0.12 6.88 7.85
N LEU A 11 1.16 7.22 7.61
CA LEU A 11 2.06 6.48 6.72
C LEU A 11 2.26 5.03 7.18
N LEU A 12 2.40 4.82 8.49
CA LEU A 12 2.49 3.48 9.08
C LEU A 12 1.19 2.69 8.90
N ILE A 13 0.03 3.30 9.20
CA ILE A 13 -1.28 2.65 9.05
C ILE A 13 -1.54 2.29 7.58
N LEU A 14 -1.30 3.20 6.64
CA LEU A 14 -1.46 2.93 5.20
C LEU A 14 -0.50 1.84 4.71
N SER A 15 0.72 1.77 5.26
CA SER A 15 1.67 0.69 4.95
C SER A 15 1.19 -0.67 5.47
N TRP A 16 0.59 -0.72 6.65
CA TRP A 16 -0.03 -1.93 7.18
C TRP A 16 -1.27 -2.35 6.38
N LEU A 17 -2.09 -1.39 5.97
CA LEU A 17 -3.27 -1.65 5.14
C LEU A 17 -2.88 -2.34 3.81
N ARG A 18 -1.70 -2.03 3.24
CA ARG A 18 -1.16 -2.73 2.06
C ARG A 18 -0.95 -4.22 2.27
N LEU A 19 -0.60 -4.65 3.48
CA LEU A 19 -0.44 -6.07 3.76
C LEU A 19 -1.76 -6.84 3.60
N ALA A 20 -2.91 -6.16 3.82
CA ALA A 20 -4.23 -6.72 3.57
C ALA A 20 -4.59 -6.79 2.07
N PHE A 21 -3.98 -5.96 1.22
CA PHE A 21 -4.19 -6.06 -0.23
C PHE A 21 -3.52 -7.31 -0.83
N ILE A 22 -2.42 -7.80 -0.27
CA ILE A 22 -1.71 -9.01 -0.75
C ILE A 22 -2.63 -10.25 -0.76
N PRO A 23 -3.28 -10.65 0.34
CA PRO A 23 -4.20 -11.79 0.31
C PRO A 23 -5.41 -11.53 -0.59
N LEU A 24 -5.91 -10.29 -0.66
CA LEU A 24 -6.99 -9.93 -1.60
C LEU A 24 -6.60 -10.21 -3.06
N LEU A 25 -5.37 -9.85 -3.46
CA LEU A 25 -4.83 -10.13 -4.78
C LEU A 25 -4.62 -11.63 -5.01
N VAL A 26 -4.20 -12.37 -3.99
CA VAL A 26 -4.09 -13.84 -4.02
C VAL A 26 -5.46 -14.51 -4.03
N LEU A 27 -6.54 -13.85 -3.67
CA LEU A 27 -7.92 -14.38 -3.79
C LEU A 27 -8.54 -14.13 -5.17
N CYS A 28 -7.92 -13.27 -5.99
CA CYS A 28 -8.31 -13.05 -7.38
C CYS A 28 -7.95 -14.25 -8.29
N ASN A 29 -8.63 -14.32 -9.43
CA ASN A 29 -8.54 -15.37 -10.44
C ASN A 29 -7.15 -15.44 -11.11
N VAL A 30 -6.14 -15.99 -10.42
CA VAL A 30 -4.84 -16.35 -11.01
C VAL A 30 -4.88 -17.81 -11.44
N HIS A 31 -4.69 -18.07 -12.73
CA HIS A 31 -4.62 -19.41 -13.31
C HIS A 31 -3.14 -19.83 -13.49
N PRO A 32 -2.76 -21.11 -13.31
CA PRO A 32 -3.57 -22.27 -12.89
C PRO A 32 -3.43 -22.58 -11.39
N ARG A 33 -4.53 -22.93 -10.71
CA ARG A 33 -4.55 -23.34 -9.30
C ARG A 33 -5.18 -24.71 -9.10
N SER A 34 -4.60 -25.49 -8.19
CA SER A 34 -5.04 -26.87 -7.86
C SER A 34 -5.83 -26.98 -6.54
N HIS A 35 -5.80 -25.98 -5.64
CA HIS A 35 -6.28 -26.18 -4.25
C HIS A 35 -6.93 -24.96 -3.54
N THR A 36 -7.20 -23.84 -4.22
CA THR A 36 -7.73 -22.62 -3.57
C THR A 36 -8.97 -22.10 -4.29
N SER A 37 -10.06 -21.87 -3.55
CA SER A 37 -11.34 -21.37 -4.08
C SER A 37 -11.22 -19.89 -4.46
N THR A 38 -11.61 -19.53 -5.69
CA THR A 38 -11.57 -18.14 -6.19
C THR A 38 -12.82 -17.39 -5.72
N LEU A 39 -12.63 -16.33 -4.94
CA LEU A 39 -13.75 -15.49 -4.46
C LEU A 39 -14.10 -14.36 -5.45
N PHE A 40 -13.14 -13.91 -6.26
CA PHE A 40 -13.33 -12.84 -7.23
C PHE A 40 -12.95 -13.31 -8.64
N TYR A 41 -13.96 -13.56 -9.48
CA TYR A 41 -13.78 -13.99 -10.88
C TYR A 41 -13.46 -12.82 -11.83
N SER A 42 -13.77 -11.58 -11.44
CA SER A 42 -13.61 -10.40 -12.29
C SER A 42 -12.18 -9.86 -12.27
N ASP A 43 -11.47 -9.98 -13.40
CA ASP A 43 -10.13 -9.41 -13.61
C ASP A 43 -10.09 -7.88 -13.41
N ASN A 44 -11.21 -7.19 -13.66
CA ASN A 44 -11.33 -5.75 -13.46
C ASN A 44 -11.07 -5.34 -12.00
N VAL A 45 -11.52 -6.14 -11.03
CA VAL A 45 -11.31 -5.87 -9.60
C VAL A 45 -9.85 -6.08 -9.24
N PHE A 46 -9.21 -7.11 -9.80
CA PHE A 46 -7.78 -7.35 -9.63
C PHE A 46 -6.94 -6.17 -10.15
N ILE A 47 -7.21 -5.69 -11.36
CA ILE A 47 -6.49 -4.56 -11.98
C ILE A 47 -6.69 -3.29 -11.16
N LEU A 48 -7.92 -3.01 -10.69
CA LEU A 48 -8.20 -1.84 -9.86
C LEU A 48 -7.44 -1.89 -8.53
N LEU A 49 -7.46 -3.04 -7.84
CA LEU A 49 -6.73 -3.24 -6.59
C LEU A 49 -5.22 -3.12 -6.78
N MET A 50 -4.69 -3.67 -7.87
CA MET A 50 -3.27 -3.52 -8.25
C MET A 50 -2.91 -2.06 -8.51
N GLY A 51 -3.77 -1.31 -9.22
CA GLY A 51 -3.57 0.12 -9.49
C GLY A 51 -3.54 0.94 -8.20
N ILE A 52 -4.52 0.77 -7.32
CA ILE A 52 -4.59 1.45 -6.02
C ILE A 52 -3.37 1.09 -5.16
N PHE A 53 -3.00 -0.20 -5.14
CA PHE A 53 -1.80 -0.66 -4.43
C PHE A 53 -0.54 0.03 -4.98
N ALA A 54 -0.32 0.02 -6.29
CA ALA A 54 0.85 0.63 -6.92
C ALA A 54 0.94 2.15 -6.69
N VAL A 55 -0.16 2.88 -6.86
CA VAL A 55 -0.21 4.33 -6.60
C VAL A 55 0.07 4.63 -5.13
N SER A 56 -0.52 3.84 -4.23
CA SER A 56 -0.24 3.95 -2.80
C SER A 56 1.24 3.72 -2.52
N ASN A 57 1.91 2.75 -3.17
CA ASN A 57 3.36 2.50 -3.04
C ASN A 57 4.18 3.72 -3.46
N GLY A 58 3.89 4.32 -4.62
CA GLY A 58 4.62 5.48 -5.12
C GLY A 58 4.49 6.71 -4.20
N LEU A 59 3.26 7.06 -3.82
CA LEU A 59 3.00 8.28 -3.03
C LEU A 59 3.57 8.21 -1.62
N LEU A 60 3.41 7.08 -0.91
CA LEU A 60 3.96 6.94 0.44
C LEU A 60 5.49 6.93 0.45
N PHE A 61 6.13 6.33 -0.55
CA PHE A 61 7.59 6.32 -0.64
C PHE A 61 8.14 7.75 -0.78
N THR A 62 7.57 8.53 -1.69
CA THR A 62 7.95 9.94 -1.87
C THR A 62 7.68 10.76 -0.61
N ALA A 63 6.51 10.59 0.02
CA ALA A 63 6.17 11.31 1.25
C ALA A 63 7.10 10.95 2.43
N ALA A 64 7.46 9.67 2.58
CA ALA A 64 8.39 9.21 3.60
C ALA A 64 9.81 9.74 3.36
N SER A 65 10.27 9.73 2.11
CA SER A 65 11.60 10.24 1.74
C SER A 65 11.73 11.74 2.01
N ILE A 66 10.73 12.54 1.62
CA ILE A 66 10.71 13.98 1.92
C ILE A 66 10.69 14.23 3.42
N SER A 67 9.86 13.48 4.17
CA SER A 67 9.77 13.59 5.63
C SER A 67 11.10 13.27 6.32
N ALA A 68 11.83 12.28 5.82
CA ALA A 68 13.15 11.91 6.33
C ALA A 68 14.18 13.02 6.09
N THR A 69 14.28 13.56 4.86
CA THR A 69 15.23 14.63 4.53
C THR A 69 14.92 15.92 5.29
N ARG A 70 13.65 16.28 5.41
CA ARG A 70 13.21 17.46 6.19
C ARG A 70 13.56 17.35 7.67
N LYS A 71 13.55 16.14 8.23
CA LYS A 71 13.93 15.92 9.62
C LYS A 71 15.42 16.16 9.85
N VAL A 72 16.27 15.72 8.92
CA VAL A 72 17.72 15.94 8.99
C VAL A 72 18.08 17.43 8.90
N GLU A 73 17.36 18.22 8.10
CA GLU A 73 17.63 19.65 7.97
C GLU A 73 17.14 20.47 9.17
N ASP A 74 16.14 20.01 9.92
CA ASP A 74 15.68 20.66 11.17
C ASP A 74 16.68 20.44 12.32
N ASP A 75 17.50 19.39 12.23
CA ASP A 75 18.53 19.00 13.19
C ASP A 75 19.92 19.65 12.91
N LEU A 76 20.05 20.49 11.86
CA LEU A 76 21.28 21.24 11.47
C LEU A 76 21.20 22.71 11.89
#